data_AF-A0A448B7U3-F1
#
_entry.id   AF-A0A448B7U3-F1
#
_cell.length_a   1.000
_cell.length_b   1.000
_cell.length_c   1.000
_cell.angle_alpha   90.00
_cell.angle_beta   90.00
_cell.angle_gamma   90.00
#
_symmetry.space_group_name_H-M   'P 1'
#
loop_
_entity.id
_entity.type
_entity.pdbx_description
1 polymer ?
#
loop_
_entity_poly.entity_id
_entity_poly.type
_entity_poly.pdbx_seq_one_letter_code
_entity_poly.pdbx_strand_id
1 'polypeptide(L)'
;MKKSISLILLPFLFSCQNISNEDIYGKYSPISYKNTYDTLTINKDGVYNRVIYNIKGKKVLNYNSKYKLEGNTIKFNDFYLNFDKDLIAFPEDVNDTDMTYTTFFEKKDKNIILCFGYHDGENCYKKIIE
;
A
#
# COMPACT_ATOMS: atom_id res chain seq x y z
N MET A 1 -45.31 32.56 26.78
CA MET A 1 -44.06 31.78 26.91
C MET A 1 -43.74 31.15 25.56
N LYS A 2 -42.82 31.73 24.78
CA LYS A 2 -42.37 31.12 23.51
C LYS A 2 -41.11 30.31 23.82
N LYS A 3 -41.20 28.99 23.76
CA LYS A 3 -40.03 28.11 23.89
C LYS A 3 -39.27 28.15 22.57
N SER A 4 -38.19 28.91 22.51
CA SER A 4 -37.22 28.81 21.41
C SER A 4 -36.50 27.48 21.53
N ILE A 5 -36.86 26.53 20.68
CA ILE A 5 -36.11 25.28 20.51
C ILE A 5 -34.85 25.65 19.72
N SER A 6 -33.73 25.76 20.41
CA SER A 6 -32.43 25.98 19.79
C SER A 6 -32.06 24.72 19.01
N LEU A 7 -32.11 24.81 17.68
CA LEU A 7 -31.64 23.77 16.76
C LEU A 7 -30.11 23.79 16.82
N ILE A 8 -29.53 22.93 17.65
CA ILE A 8 -28.08 22.71 17.67
C ILE A 8 -27.73 22.04 16.34
N LEU A 9 -27.30 22.83 15.36
CA LEU A 9 -26.50 22.32 14.25
C LEU A 9 -25.21 21.78 14.85
N LEU A 10 -25.13 20.46 15.04
CA LEU A 10 -23.84 19.79 15.15
C LEU A 10 -23.18 19.92 13.78
N PRO A 11 -22.09 20.70 13.60
CA PRO A 11 -21.28 20.51 12.43
C PRO A 11 -20.70 19.11 12.59
N PHE A 12 -21.19 18.16 11.80
CA PHE A 12 -20.49 16.90 11.60
C PHE A 12 -19.08 17.28 11.18
N LEU A 13 -18.13 17.08 12.11
CA LEU A 13 -16.71 17.18 11.86
C LEU A 13 -16.44 16.21 10.73
N PHE A 14 -16.40 16.72 9.51
CA PHE A 14 -15.76 16.06 8.39
C PHE A 14 -14.28 15.98 8.75
N SER A 15 -13.94 15.01 9.58
CA SER A 15 -12.60 14.52 9.76
C SER A 15 -12.21 13.90 8.42
N CYS A 16 -11.84 14.74 7.44
CA CYS A 16 -10.88 14.34 6.42
C CYS A 16 -9.65 13.91 7.21
N GLN A 17 -9.55 12.61 7.49
CA GLN A 17 -8.38 12.05 8.13
C GLN A 17 -7.25 12.11 7.09
N ASN A 18 -6.59 13.26 7.02
CA ASN A 18 -5.42 13.43 6.17
C ASN A 18 -4.38 12.39 6.60
N ILE A 19 -3.90 11.63 5.62
CA ILE A 19 -2.74 10.75 5.80
C ILE A 19 -1.53 11.66 5.82
N SER A 20 -0.81 11.73 6.94
CA SER A 20 0.45 12.46 6.99
C SER A 20 1.55 11.63 6.33
N ASN A 21 2.62 12.28 5.86
CA ASN A 21 3.77 11.55 5.32
C ASN A 21 4.36 10.59 6.36
N GLU A 22 4.31 10.92 7.64
CA GLU A 22 4.80 10.04 8.72
C GLU A 22 3.98 8.74 8.83
N ASP A 23 2.69 8.80 8.49
CA ASP A 23 1.80 7.66 8.58
C ASP A 23 2.07 6.60 7.50
N ILE A 24 2.76 6.95 6.40
CA ILE A 24 2.99 6.02 5.28
C ILE A 24 4.24 5.13 5.47
N TYR A 25 5.14 5.52 6.37
CA TYR A 25 6.39 4.78 6.52
C TYR A 25 6.16 3.50 7.32
N GLY A 26 6.79 2.40 6.88
CA GLY A 26 6.68 1.09 7.53
C GLY A 26 6.44 -0.04 6.54
N LYS A 27 6.04 -1.19 7.10
CA LYS A 27 5.82 -2.43 6.36
C LYS A 27 4.37 -2.57 5.92
N TYR A 28 4.20 -3.17 4.76
CA TYR A 28 2.93 -3.43 4.11
C TYR A 28 2.88 -4.89 3.65
N SER A 29 1.74 -5.53 3.86
CA SER A 29 1.46 -6.89 3.41
C SER A 29 0.26 -6.92 2.46
N PRO A 30 0.24 -7.80 1.46
CA PRO A 30 -0.91 -7.95 0.57
C PRO A 30 -2.14 -8.42 1.36
N ILE A 31 -3.32 -7.99 0.94
CA ILE A 31 -4.58 -8.28 1.66
C ILE A 31 -5.10 -9.69 1.38
N SER A 32 -4.90 -10.23 0.18
CA SER A 32 -5.63 -11.42 -0.31
C SER A 32 -4.76 -12.49 -0.98
N TYR A 33 -3.43 -12.39 -0.87
CA TYR A 33 -2.51 -13.31 -1.54
C TYR A 33 -2.55 -14.70 -0.91
N LYS A 34 -2.43 -15.72 -1.77
CA LYS A 34 -2.53 -17.15 -1.46
C LYS A 34 -1.32 -17.95 -1.94
N ASN A 35 -0.59 -17.49 -2.96
CA ASN A 35 0.52 -18.24 -3.56
C ASN A 35 1.89 -17.65 -3.22
N THR A 36 1.93 -16.41 -2.74
CA THR A 36 3.16 -15.71 -2.37
C THR A 36 2.99 -14.99 -1.04
N TYR A 37 4.11 -14.84 -0.34
CA TYR A 37 4.22 -13.93 0.80
C TYR A 37 5.03 -12.72 0.35
N ASP A 38 4.42 -11.55 0.42
CA ASP A 38 5.00 -10.31 -0.09
C ASP A 38 5.08 -9.27 1.03
N THR A 39 6.22 -8.59 1.13
CA THR A 39 6.42 -7.46 2.03
C THR A 39 6.99 -6.28 1.27
N LEU A 40 6.28 -5.16 1.31
CA LEU A 40 6.75 -3.85 0.86
C LEU A 40 7.07 -2.99 2.09
N THR A 41 8.27 -2.45 2.16
CA THR A 41 8.67 -1.53 3.25
C THR A 41 9.03 -0.18 2.66
N ILE A 42 8.37 0.88 3.10
CA ILE A 42 8.62 2.26 2.68
C ILE A 42 9.43 2.95 3.78
N ASN A 43 10.67 3.35 3.50
CA ASN A 43 11.58 3.98 4.46
C ASN A 43 11.65 5.50 4.27
N LYS A 44 11.96 6.25 5.33
CA LYS A 44 11.98 7.73 5.30
C LYS A 44 13.06 8.35 4.41
N ASP A 45 14.07 7.58 4.04
CA ASP A 45 15.22 8.02 3.24
C ASP A 45 14.96 8.04 1.72
N GLY A 46 13.72 7.82 1.30
CA GLY A 46 13.34 7.78 -0.12
C GLY A 46 13.62 6.43 -0.80
N VAL A 47 13.92 5.38 -0.02
CA VAL A 47 14.13 4.02 -0.49
C VAL A 47 13.00 3.11 0.00
N TYR A 48 12.53 2.22 -0.85
CA TYR A 48 11.67 1.12 -0.45
C TYR A 48 12.39 -0.22 -0.63
N ASN A 49 12.04 -1.18 0.22
CA ASN A 49 12.48 -2.56 0.12
C ASN A 49 11.28 -3.44 -0.26
N ARG A 50 11.53 -4.44 -1.11
CA ARG A 50 10.53 -5.44 -1.50
C ARG A 50 11.12 -6.83 -1.29
N VAL A 51 10.40 -7.69 -0.57
CA VAL A 51 10.79 -9.10 -0.38
C VAL A 51 9.59 -9.98 -0.69
N ILE A 52 9.80 -10.95 -1.58
CA ILE A 52 8.78 -11.92 -1.97
C ILE A 52 9.30 -13.32 -1.72
N TYR A 53 8.48 -14.12 -1.06
CA TYR A 53 8.66 -15.55 -0.88
C TYR A 53 7.56 -16.28 -1.65
N ASN A 54 7.89 -17.43 -2.25
CA ASN A 54 6.86 -18.32 -2.77
C ASN A 54 6.11 -19.01 -1.62
N ILE A 55 5.07 -19.78 -1.95
CA ILE A 55 4.24 -20.51 -0.98
C ILE A 55 5.03 -21.50 -0.10
N LYS A 56 6.22 -21.95 -0.55
CA LYS A 56 7.11 -22.84 0.22
C LYS A 56 8.04 -22.07 1.17
N GLY A 57 7.90 -20.74 1.26
CA GLY A 57 8.76 -19.88 2.07
C GLY A 57 10.16 -19.66 1.47
N LYS A 58 10.40 -20.06 0.21
CA LYS A 58 11.66 -19.73 -0.47
C LYS A 58 11.58 -18.30 -0.97
N LYS A 59 12.56 -17.48 -0.57
CA LYS A 59 12.75 -16.13 -1.09
C LYS A 59 13.05 -16.18 -2.59
N VAL A 60 12.22 -15.52 -3.37
CA VAL A 60 12.32 -15.47 -4.85
C VAL A 60 12.74 -14.10 -5.35
N LEU A 61 12.46 -13.04 -4.58
CA LEU A 61 12.86 -11.68 -4.92
C LEU A 61 13.17 -10.89 -3.65
N ASN A 62 14.21 -10.07 -3.71
CA ASN A 62 14.64 -9.18 -2.63
C ASN A 62 15.47 -8.04 -3.21
N TYR A 63 14.91 -6.83 -3.23
CA TYR A 63 15.59 -5.66 -3.77
C TYR A 63 15.20 -4.38 -3.05
N ASN A 64 15.97 -3.33 -3.32
CA ASN A 64 15.68 -1.97 -2.89
C ASN A 64 15.62 -1.07 -4.12
N SER A 65 14.68 -0.14 -4.17
CA SER A 65 14.69 0.93 -5.16
C SER A 65 14.15 2.23 -4.56
N LYS A 66 14.16 3.30 -5.35
CA LYS A 66 13.77 4.64 -4.93
C LYS A 66 12.28 4.85 -5.13
N TYR A 67 11.71 5.73 -4.32
CA TYR A 67 10.38 6.25 -4.56
C TYR A 67 10.35 7.78 -4.41
N LYS A 68 9.26 8.39 -4.86
CA LYS A 68 8.95 9.82 -4.65
C LYS A 68 7.53 9.98 -4.14
N LEU A 69 7.32 10.96 -3.26
CA LEU A 69 6.01 11.33 -2.74
C LEU A 69 5.57 12.66 -3.33
N GLU A 70 4.31 12.72 -3.75
CA GLU A 70 3.66 13.93 -4.24
C GLU A 70 2.25 13.97 -3.64
N GLY A 71 2.08 14.70 -2.52
CA GLY A 71 0.83 14.69 -1.77
C GLY A 71 0.51 13.31 -1.19
N ASN A 72 -0.66 12.76 -1.51
CA ASN A 72 -1.08 11.40 -1.13
C ASN A 72 -0.64 10.33 -2.16
N THR A 73 0.13 10.71 -3.17
CA THR A 73 0.60 9.82 -4.24
C THR A 73 2.04 9.38 -3.95
N ILE A 74 2.33 8.13 -4.28
CA ILE A 74 3.68 7.56 -4.27
C ILE A 74 4.01 7.01 -5.66
N LYS A 75 5.21 7.34 -6.13
CA LYS A 75 5.80 6.83 -7.37
C LYS A 75 6.98 5.94 -7.02
N PHE A 76 6.88 4.65 -7.33
CA PHE A 76 7.93 3.66 -7.20
C PHE A 76 8.73 3.56 -8.51
N ASN A 77 10.05 3.57 -8.39
CA ASN A 77 10.94 3.16 -9.47
C ASN A 77 11.25 1.67 -9.33
N ASP A 78 11.54 1.02 -10.45
CA ASP A 78 11.91 -0.40 -10.53
C ASP A 78 10.97 -1.33 -9.72
N PHE A 79 9.68 -1.28 -10.04
CA PHE A 79 8.62 -1.94 -9.31
C PHE A 79 8.18 -3.25 -9.99
N TYR A 80 8.28 -4.37 -9.28
CA TYR A 80 7.68 -5.63 -9.71
C TYR A 80 6.22 -5.75 -9.25
N LEU A 81 5.30 -5.88 -10.20
CA LEU A 81 3.88 -6.07 -9.95
C LEU A 81 3.56 -7.56 -9.71
N ASN A 82 3.64 -7.97 -8.44
CA ASN A 82 3.31 -9.33 -8.04
C ASN A 82 1.80 -9.58 -8.13
N PHE A 83 1.36 -10.38 -9.10
CA PHE A 83 -0.05 -10.77 -9.25
C PHE A 83 -0.45 -12.02 -8.46
N ASP A 84 0.33 -12.40 -7.45
CA ASP A 84 0.13 -13.61 -6.64
C ASP A 84 0.05 -14.90 -7.47
N LYS A 85 0.86 -14.97 -8.52
CA LYS A 85 1.01 -16.18 -9.34
C LYS A 85 1.83 -17.24 -8.61
N ASP A 86 1.76 -18.47 -9.11
CA ASP A 86 2.69 -19.51 -8.68
C ASP A 86 4.10 -19.26 -9.26
N LEU A 87 4.94 -18.57 -8.48
CA LEU A 87 6.34 -18.27 -8.84
C LEU A 87 7.26 -19.50 -8.81
N ILE A 88 6.75 -20.68 -8.45
CA ILE A 88 7.45 -21.96 -8.65
C ILE A 88 7.27 -22.41 -10.11
N ALA A 89 6.05 -22.26 -10.64
CA ALA A 89 5.74 -22.61 -12.02
C ALA A 89 6.29 -21.59 -13.03
N PHE A 90 6.34 -20.31 -12.64
CA PHE A 90 6.78 -19.19 -13.48
C PHE A 90 7.91 -18.39 -12.81
N PRO A 91 9.10 -18.98 -12.63
CA PRO A 91 10.21 -18.34 -11.93
C PRO A 91 10.79 -17.12 -12.67
N GLU A 92 10.59 -17.00 -13.98
CA GLU A 92 11.08 -15.91 -14.81
C GLU A 92 10.36 -14.58 -14.58
N ASP A 93 9.11 -14.62 -14.10
CA ASP A 93 8.27 -13.44 -13.88
C ASP A 93 8.95 -12.44 -12.91
N VAL A 94 9.79 -12.92 -11.98
CA VAL A 94 10.43 -12.05 -10.98
C VAL A 94 11.57 -11.18 -11.54
N ASN A 95 11.92 -11.32 -12.81
CA ASN A 95 12.93 -10.49 -13.46
C ASN A 95 12.36 -9.15 -13.98
N ASP A 96 11.04 -9.04 -14.11
CA ASP A 96 10.35 -7.85 -14.64
C ASP A 96 10.21 -6.77 -13.55
N THR A 97 11.35 -6.19 -13.18
CA THR A 97 11.46 -5.21 -12.10
C THR A 97 11.69 -3.79 -12.59
N ASP A 98 11.65 -3.48 -13.88
CA ASP A 98 12.03 -2.16 -14.41
C ASP A 98 10.85 -1.19 -14.57
N MET A 99 9.65 -1.60 -14.15
CA MET A 99 8.44 -0.78 -14.27
C MET A 99 8.45 0.39 -13.28
N THR A 100 8.11 1.58 -13.76
CA THR A 100 7.76 2.69 -12.86
C THR A 100 6.27 2.66 -12.57
N TYR A 101 5.88 2.64 -11.30
CA TYR A 101 4.48 2.54 -10.90
C TYR A 101 4.06 3.68 -9.96
N THR A 102 2.91 4.29 -10.23
CA THR A 102 2.35 5.36 -9.41
C THR A 102 1.03 4.89 -8.81
N THR A 103 0.84 5.08 -7.51
CA THR A 103 -0.42 4.81 -6.81
C THR A 103 -0.64 5.84 -5.69
N PHE A 104 -1.77 5.79 -5.01
CA PHE A 104 -2.11 6.68 -3.91
C PHE A 104 -2.45 5.91 -2.65
N PHE A 105 -2.28 6.58 -1.51
CA PHE A 105 -2.67 6.03 -0.21
C PHE A 105 -4.15 6.30 0.07
N GLU A 106 -4.84 5.27 0.55
CA GLU A 106 -6.19 5.35 1.07
C GLU A 106 -6.20 5.07 2.56
N LYS A 107 -7.05 5.78 3.29
CA LYS A 107 -7.34 5.47 4.68
C LYS A 107 -8.70 4.81 4.78
N LYS A 108 -8.73 3.54 5.19
CA LYS A 108 -9.95 2.79 5.48
C LYS A 108 -9.96 2.43 6.95
N ASP A 109 -10.83 3.09 7.70
CA ASP A 109 -10.87 3.08 9.17
C ASP A 109 -9.52 3.49 9.78
N LYS A 110 -8.85 2.54 10.45
CA LYS A 110 -7.53 2.72 11.07
C LYS A 110 -6.38 2.24 10.17
N ASN A 111 -6.69 1.76 8.97
CA ASN A 111 -5.72 1.13 8.09
C ASN A 111 -5.30 2.07 6.97
N ILE A 112 -4.03 2.02 6.63
CA ILE A 112 -3.49 2.69 5.44
C ILE A 112 -3.28 1.62 4.39
N ILE A 113 -3.88 1.85 3.23
CA ILE A 113 -3.93 0.91 2.13
C ILE A 113 -3.37 1.60 0.89
N LEU A 114 -2.71 0.82 0.04
CA LEU A 114 -2.32 1.23 -1.30
C LEU A 114 -2.58 0.05 -2.24
N CYS A 115 -3.11 0.31 -3.42
CA CYS A 115 -3.51 -0.73 -4.37
C CYS A 115 -2.81 -0.52 -5.70
N PHE A 116 -2.52 -1.62 -6.39
CA PHE A 116 -1.86 -1.59 -7.69
C PHE A 116 -2.78 -2.26 -8.71
N GLY A 117 -3.40 -1.47 -9.58
CA GLY A 117 -4.28 -2.01 -10.61
C GLY A 117 -5.10 -0.92 -11.28
N TYR A 118 -5.83 -1.34 -12.31
CA TYR A 118 -6.75 -0.44 -13.02
C TYR A 118 -8.10 -0.39 -12.32
N HIS A 119 -8.49 -1.48 -11.66
CA HIS A 119 -9.74 -1.57 -10.92
C HIS A 119 -9.50 -1.46 -9.41
N ASP A 120 -10.47 -0.86 -8.72
CA ASP A 120 -10.47 -0.75 -7.27
C ASP A 120 -10.37 -2.12 -6.61
N GLY A 121 -9.46 -2.26 -5.65
CA GLY A 121 -9.27 -3.50 -4.90
C GLY A 121 -8.23 -4.46 -5.48
N GLU A 122 -7.64 -4.14 -6.63
CA GLU A 122 -6.59 -4.97 -7.24
C GLU A 122 -5.23 -4.80 -6.54
N ASN A 123 -4.56 -5.92 -6.29
CA ASN A 123 -3.23 -6.03 -5.66
C ASN A 123 -3.04 -5.05 -4.49
N CYS A 124 -3.98 -5.06 -3.55
CA CYS A 124 -3.95 -4.14 -2.41
C CYS A 124 -3.02 -4.60 -1.30
N TYR A 125 -2.34 -3.63 -0.72
CA TYR A 125 -1.42 -3.77 0.40
C TYR A 125 -1.91 -2.95 1.57
N LYS A 126 -1.83 -3.52 2.75
CA LYS A 126 -2.23 -2.90 4.01
C LYS A 126 -0.99 -2.70 4.88
N LYS A 127 -0.87 -1.51 5.48
CA LYS A 127 0.17 -1.23 6.48
C LYS A 127 -0.01 -2.14 7.69
N ILE A 128 1.09 -2.78 8.12
CA ILE A 128 1.16 -3.55 9.34
C ILE A 128 1.26 -2.56 10.51
N ILE A 129 0.35 -2.68 11.47
CA ILE A 129 0.40 -1.93 12.72
C ILE A 129 1.25 -2.75 13.69
N GLU A 130 2.45 -2.26 13.98
CA GLU A 130 3.31 -2.78 15.05
C GLU A 130 2.95 -2.13 16.39
#